data_AF-A0A975LDI3-F1
#
_entry.id   AF-A0A975LDI3-F1
#
_cell.length_a   1.000
_cell.length_b   1.000
_cell.length_c   1.000
_cell.angle_alpha   90.00
_cell.angle_beta   90.00
_cell.angle_gamma   90.00
#
_symmetry.space_group_name_H-M   'P 1'
#
loop_
_entity.id
_entity.type
_entity.pdbx_description
1 polymer ?
#
loop_
_entity_poly.entity_id
_entity_poly.type
_entity_poly.pdbx_seq_one_letter_code
_entity_poly.pdbx_strand_id
1 'polypeptide(L)'
;MQISPQMLFWVAPPALLVASSVLVRINGEPAGMVIVQRARWIVGSMRGHNRYKAGVVTEHPHAFQLPGVLAPLRLMSANDGLGGSYGVVWNRRTGELTATLRVAPSSIWLADPEEVDTWVANWGHWLSRLGHMPQVKWVAVTVDTAPEPGSLLAERVGGAMDPEAPEQARQIMTELVRTAPSAAADVETRVSITFDPTRFPARPKKMVEAIGEVGHSLTQLESSLAGCGVSVLGRASAPQIAGSVRTAFDPSSARNVDQALEDQPESVSWDNAGPIGAEESVGFYEHDSGISVSWAWNEAPRQNVQSQVLAGLVSPPATPNASPSCTAPTARPRRHASSRPRSTPRTSARACAVSRDATRPPVMPSTRHVPAKRRRRKPLELGSPS
;
A
#
# COMPACT_ATOMS: atom_id res chain seq x y z
N MET A 1 18.45 -36.95 41.90
CA MET A 1 18.67 -37.12 40.44
C MET A 1 20.01 -36.47 40.11
N GLN A 2 21.12 -37.21 40.27
CA GLN A 2 22.46 -36.69 39.98
C GLN A 2 22.72 -36.83 38.48
N ILE A 3 22.78 -35.71 37.77
CA ILE A 3 23.13 -35.69 36.35
C ILE A 3 24.61 -36.04 36.25
N SER A 4 24.95 -37.12 35.53
CA SER A 4 26.34 -37.51 35.27
C SER A 4 27.06 -36.39 34.50
N PRO A 5 28.30 -35.99 34.89
CA PRO A 5 29.05 -34.94 34.21
C PRO A 5 29.34 -35.26 32.74
N GLN A 6 29.37 -36.54 32.36
CA GLN A 6 29.51 -36.96 30.96
C GLN A 6 28.24 -36.66 30.14
N MET A 7 27.06 -36.72 30.76
CA MET A 7 25.79 -36.41 30.10
C MET A 7 25.66 -34.90 29.80
N LEU A 8 26.28 -34.06 30.63
CA LEU A 8 26.33 -32.61 30.42
C LEU A 8 27.07 -32.23 29.14
N PHE A 9 28.16 -32.93 28.80
CA PHE A 9 28.94 -32.67 27.58
C PHE A 9 28.14 -32.91 26.29
N TRP A 10 27.20 -33.87 26.29
CA TRP A 10 26.38 -34.18 25.12
C TRP A 10 25.14 -33.29 25.01
N VAL A 11 24.56 -32.88 26.15
CA VAL A 11 23.32 -32.10 26.19
C VAL A 11 23.58 -30.58 26.12
N ALA A 12 24.70 -30.11 26.68
CA ALA A 12 24.99 -28.67 26.73
C ALA A 12 25.12 -28.01 25.35
N PRO A 13 25.81 -28.58 24.34
CA PRO A 13 25.92 -27.96 23.02
C PRO A 13 24.58 -27.78 22.28
N PRO A 14 23.70 -28.81 22.15
CA PRO A 14 22.40 -28.61 21.52
C PRO A 14 21.49 -27.70 22.34
N ALA A 15 21.54 -27.75 23.67
CA ALA A 15 20.79 -26.84 24.52
C ALA A 15 21.24 -25.38 24.33
N LEU A 16 22.55 -25.13 24.24
CA LEU A 16 23.12 -23.81 23.95
C LEU A 16 22.74 -23.32 22.55
N LEU A 17 22.73 -24.20 21.54
CA LEU A 17 22.29 -23.85 20.18
C LEU A 17 20.81 -23.50 20.13
N VAL A 18 19.95 -24.25 20.81
CA VAL A 18 18.52 -23.94 20.89
C VAL A 18 18.33 -22.63 21.64
N ALA A 19 18.98 -22.46 22.79
CA ALA A 19 18.93 -21.22 23.57
C ALA A 19 19.43 -20.03 22.75
N SER A 20 20.54 -20.14 22.03
CA SER A 20 21.06 -19.07 21.18
C SER A 20 20.12 -18.75 20.03
N SER A 21 19.51 -19.76 19.41
CA SER A 21 18.54 -19.55 18.31
C SER A 21 17.30 -18.76 18.74
N VAL A 22 16.92 -18.86 20.01
CA VAL A 22 15.75 -18.18 20.59
C VAL A 22 16.12 -16.83 21.22
N LEU A 23 17.25 -16.76 21.91
CA LEU A 23 17.66 -15.58 22.69
C LEU A 23 18.39 -14.54 21.85
N VAL A 24 19.21 -14.96 20.88
CA VAL A 24 19.91 -14.02 19.99
C VAL A 24 18.87 -13.45 19.05
N ARG A 25 18.68 -12.12 19.12
CA ARG A 25 17.78 -11.40 18.23
C ARG A 25 18.55 -10.63 17.17
N ILE A 26 18.16 -10.82 15.93
CA ILE A 26 18.68 -10.09 14.76
C ILE A 26 17.52 -9.22 14.28
N ASN A 27 17.69 -7.89 14.31
CA ASN A 27 16.64 -6.92 13.94
C ASN A 27 15.29 -7.11 14.68
N GLY A 28 15.33 -7.56 15.94
CA GLY A 28 14.14 -7.80 16.77
C GLY A 28 13.51 -9.19 16.63
N GLU A 29 13.93 -9.99 15.64
CA GLU A 29 13.47 -11.37 15.44
C GLU A 29 14.47 -12.41 15.99
N PRO A 30 14.00 -13.56 16.53
CA PRO A 30 14.89 -14.64 16.96
C PRO A 30 15.74 -15.19 15.79
N ALA A 31 17.04 -15.42 16.02
CA ALA A 31 17.97 -15.89 15.00
C ALA A 31 17.53 -17.20 14.31
N GLY A 32 16.88 -18.11 15.05
CA GLY A 32 16.33 -19.35 14.51
C GLY A 32 15.24 -19.10 13.45
N MET A 33 14.38 -18.10 13.64
CA MET A 33 13.35 -17.74 12.66
C MET A 33 13.97 -17.20 11.38
N VAL A 34 14.98 -16.33 11.50
CA VAL A 34 15.71 -15.79 10.36
C VAL A 34 16.36 -16.91 9.54
N ILE A 35 16.99 -17.91 10.21
CA ILE A 35 17.58 -19.07 9.53
C ILE A 35 16.52 -19.88 8.79
N VAL A 36 15.38 -20.19 9.43
CA VAL A 36 14.30 -20.96 8.80
C VAL A 36 13.71 -20.20 7.61
N GLN A 37 13.52 -18.88 7.72
CA GLN A 37 13.04 -18.04 6.64
C GLN A 37 14.01 -18.05 5.45
N ARG A 38 15.31 -17.92 5.71
CA ARG A 38 16.37 -18.00 4.67
C ARG A 38 16.42 -19.37 4.01
N ALA A 39 16.30 -20.45 4.77
CA ALA A 39 16.26 -21.80 4.23
C ALA A 39 15.03 -22.03 3.35
N ARG A 40 13.84 -21.58 3.79
CA ARG A 40 12.60 -21.65 3.00
C ARG A 40 12.70 -20.83 1.73
N TRP A 41 13.30 -19.64 1.80
CA TRP A 41 13.58 -18.81 0.65
C TRP A 41 14.46 -19.54 -0.37
N ILE A 42 15.63 -20.05 0.07
CA ILE A 42 16.56 -20.77 -0.81
C ILE A 42 15.87 -21.98 -1.47
N VAL A 43 15.15 -22.79 -0.69
CA VAL A 43 14.40 -23.94 -1.22
C VAL A 43 13.31 -23.51 -2.20
N GLY A 44 12.58 -22.44 -1.91
CA GLY A 44 11.54 -21.90 -2.77
C GLY A 44 12.09 -21.35 -4.09
N SER A 45 13.16 -20.55 -4.02
CA SER A 45 13.84 -19.99 -5.20
C SER A 45 14.48 -21.09 -6.06
N MET A 46 15.10 -22.10 -5.46
CA MET A 46 15.63 -23.26 -6.20
C MET A 46 14.53 -24.04 -6.93
N ARG A 47 13.30 -24.04 -6.41
CA ARG A 47 12.11 -24.64 -7.05
C ARG A 47 11.43 -23.69 -8.05
N GLY A 48 11.93 -22.48 -8.25
CA GLY A 48 11.35 -21.49 -9.16
C GLY A 48 10.04 -20.86 -8.67
N HIS A 49 9.68 -21.03 -7.39
CA HIS A 49 8.45 -20.45 -6.83
C HIS A 49 8.50 -18.92 -6.70
N ASN A 50 9.68 -18.31 -6.91
CA ASN A 50 9.89 -16.88 -6.86
C ASN A 50 9.66 -16.19 -8.22
N ARG A 51 9.29 -16.93 -9.27
CA ARG A 51 9.08 -16.39 -10.62
C ARG A 51 7.65 -16.62 -11.07
N TYR A 52 7.03 -15.57 -11.58
CA TYR A 52 5.71 -15.58 -12.20
C TYR A 52 5.83 -15.11 -13.65
N LYS A 53 5.14 -15.80 -14.56
CA LYS A 53 5.00 -15.41 -15.96
C LYS A 53 3.58 -15.69 -16.40
N ALA A 54 2.86 -14.66 -16.83
CA ALA A 54 1.61 -14.82 -17.57
C ALA A 54 1.95 -15.43 -18.95
N GLY A 55 1.37 -16.58 -19.28
CA GLY A 55 1.79 -17.38 -20.43
C GLY A 55 1.41 -16.75 -21.78
N VAL A 56 2.29 -16.86 -22.79
CA VAL A 56 1.97 -16.57 -24.21
C VAL A 56 1.14 -17.71 -24.84
N VAL A 57 1.25 -18.92 -24.30
CA VAL A 57 0.37 -20.06 -24.59
C VAL A 57 0.11 -20.80 -23.28
N THR A 58 -1.07 -20.62 -22.72
CA THR A 58 -1.60 -21.43 -21.62
C THR A 58 -3.00 -21.86 -22.02
N GLU A 59 -3.17 -23.14 -22.33
CA GLU A 59 -4.42 -23.74 -22.82
C GLU A 59 -5.41 -23.98 -21.67
N HIS A 60 -5.60 -23.04 -20.75
CA HIS A 60 -6.50 -23.18 -19.59
C HIS A 60 -7.24 -21.86 -19.27
N PRO A 61 -8.47 -21.93 -18.70
CA PRO A 61 -9.30 -20.77 -18.33
C PRO A 61 -8.75 -19.90 -17.18
N HIS A 62 -7.45 -19.99 -16.87
CA HIS A 62 -6.77 -19.32 -15.75
C HIS A 62 -5.46 -18.62 -16.18
N ALA A 63 -5.33 -18.28 -17.46
CA ALA A 63 -4.12 -17.70 -18.05
C ALA A 63 -3.67 -16.35 -17.41
N PHE A 64 -4.56 -15.67 -16.68
CA PHE A 64 -4.30 -14.37 -16.07
C PHE A 64 -4.70 -14.32 -14.58
N GLN A 65 -4.27 -15.31 -13.79
CA GLN A 65 -4.52 -15.30 -12.35
C GLN A 65 -3.45 -14.48 -11.60
N LEU A 66 -3.85 -13.65 -10.63
CA LEU A 66 -2.92 -12.88 -9.81
C LEU A 66 -1.85 -13.76 -9.11
N PRO A 67 -0.63 -13.26 -8.93
CA PRO A 67 0.49 -14.06 -8.41
C PRO A 67 0.34 -14.42 -6.92
N GLY A 68 0.87 -15.58 -6.54
CA GLY A 68 1.12 -15.96 -5.15
C GLY A 68 -0.10 -15.91 -4.24
N VAL A 69 -0.01 -15.10 -3.17
CA VAL A 69 -1.06 -14.98 -2.14
C VAL A 69 -2.35 -14.35 -2.66
N LEU A 70 -2.29 -13.66 -3.81
CA LEU A 70 -3.42 -13.00 -4.47
C LEU A 70 -4.18 -13.95 -5.41
N ALA A 71 -3.62 -15.11 -5.76
CA ALA A 71 -4.26 -16.10 -6.63
C ALA A 71 -5.71 -16.46 -6.23
N PRO A 72 -6.06 -16.71 -4.95
CA PRO A 72 -7.44 -17.09 -4.59
C PRO A 72 -8.43 -15.91 -4.61
N LEU A 73 -7.99 -14.68 -4.91
CA LEU A 73 -8.86 -13.52 -4.93
C LEU A 73 -9.73 -13.50 -6.18
N ARG A 74 -11.00 -13.16 -6.00
CA ARG A 74 -11.97 -12.90 -7.06
C ARG A 74 -12.63 -11.57 -6.82
N LEU A 75 -12.85 -10.81 -7.89
CA LEU A 75 -13.59 -9.57 -7.82
C LEU A 75 -15.06 -9.84 -8.16
N MET A 76 -15.95 -9.31 -7.33
CA MET A 76 -17.39 -9.37 -7.51
C MET A 76 -17.95 -7.96 -7.62
N SER A 77 -18.93 -7.74 -8.49
CA SER A 77 -19.67 -6.48 -8.56
C SER A 77 -20.98 -6.61 -7.79
N ALA A 78 -21.28 -5.60 -6.99
CA ALA A 78 -22.48 -5.51 -6.17
C ALA A 78 -23.19 -4.18 -6.44
N ASN A 79 -24.51 -4.15 -6.32
CA ASN A 79 -25.28 -2.91 -6.40
C ASN A 79 -25.41 -2.29 -4.99
N ASP A 80 -25.26 -0.99 -4.87
CA ASP A 80 -25.36 -0.27 -3.59
C ASP A 80 -26.81 0.03 -3.16
N GLY A 81 -27.80 -0.26 -4.02
CA GLY A 81 -29.21 0.00 -3.81
C GLY A 81 -29.65 1.44 -4.13
N LEU A 82 -28.71 2.31 -4.49
CA LEU A 82 -28.92 3.72 -4.82
C LEU A 82 -28.68 3.99 -6.33
N GLY A 83 -28.53 2.94 -7.13
CA GLY A 83 -28.26 3.03 -8.57
C GLY A 83 -26.78 2.97 -8.91
N GLY A 84 -25.89 2.89 -7.93
CA GLY A 84 -24.46 2.68 -8.13
C GLY A 84 -24.07 1.20 -8.02
N SER A 85 -22.85 0.90 -8.49
CA SER A 85 -22.24 -0.42 -8.30
C SER A 85 -20.86 -0.27 -7.68
N TYR A 86 -20.48 -1.26 -6.88
CA TYR A 86 -19.19 -1.30 -6.20
C TYR A 86 -18.57 -2.69 -6.27
N GLY A 87 -17.25 -2.74 -6.19
CA GLY A 87 -16.47 -3.96 -6.21
C GLY A 87 -16.25 -4.52 -4.80
N VAL A 88 -16.36 -5.84 -4.68
CA VAL A 88 -16.02 -6.61 -3.47
C VAL A 88 -15.01 -7.69 -3.85
N VAL A 89 -13.83 -7.64 -3.21
CA VAL A 89 -12.79 -8.67 -3.38
C VAL A 89 -13.08 -9.83 -2.43
N TRP A 90 -13.42 -10.97 -3.00
CA TRP A 90 -13.63 -12.22 -2.28
C TRP A 90 -12.37 -13.07 -2.26
N ASN A 91 -11.88 -13.37 -1.05
CA ASN A 91 -10.81 -14.33 -0.87
C ASN A 91 -11.37 -15.75 -0.73
N ARG A 92 -11.26 -16.56 -1.79
CA ARG A 92 -11.80 -17.94 -1.81
C ARG A 92 -11.12 -18.88 -0.82
N ARG A 93 -9.90 -18.56 -0.38
CA ARG A 93 -9.13 -19.38 0.56
C ARG A 93 -9.58 -19.17 2.00
N THR A 94 -9.92 -17.94 2.37
CA THR A 94 -10.32 -17.59 3.75
C THR A 94 -11.82 -17.39 3.90
N GLY A 95 -12.55 -17.20 2.80
CA GLY A 95 -13.97 -16.83 2.79
C GLY A 95 -14.22 -15.35 3.09
N GLU A 96 -13.18 -14.53 3.21
CA GLU A 96 -13.29 -13.11 3.58
C GLU A 96 -13.71 -12.24 2.40
N LEU A 97 -14.44 -11.16 2.70
CA LEU A 97 -14.89 -10.17 1.72
C LEU A 97 -14.24 -8.83 2.04
N THR A 98 -13.58 -8.20 1.07
CA THR A 98 -12.97 -6.88 1.23
C THR A 98 -13.65 -5.87 0.31
N ALA A 99 -14.12 -4.78 0.88
CA ALA A 99 -14.63 -3.65 0.13
C ALA A 99 -13.71 -2.44 0.36
N THR A 100 -13.55 -1.61 -0.66
CA THR A 100 -12.65 -0.45 -0.62
C THR A 100 -13.45 0.83 -0.79
N LEU A 101 -13.23 1.77 0.11
CA LEU A 101 -13.74 3.14 0.03
C LEU A 101 -12.66 4.03 -0.58
N ARG A 102 -13.04 4.84 -1.56
CA ARG A 102 -12.20 5.91 -2.10
C ARG A 102 -12.41 7.14 -1.22
N VAL A 103 -11.32 7.74 -0.77
CA VAL A 103 -11.39 8.85 0.16
C VAL A 103 -10.41 9.96 -0.20
N ALA A 104 -10.79 11.20 0.10
CA ALA A 104 -9.93 12.37 -0.01
C ALA A 104 -9.67 12.91 1.40
N PRO A 105 -8.43 12.86 1.91
CA PRO A 105 -8.10 13.43 3.21
C PRO A 105 -8.10 14.96 3.16
N SER A 106 -8.56 15.59 4.25
CA SER A 106 -8.43 17.02 4.44
C SER A 106 -6.97 17.41 4.69
N SER A 107 -6.54 18.54 4.11
CA SER A 107 -5.19 19.03 4.29
C SER A 107 -4.97 19.57 5.71
N ILE A 108 -3.92 19.08 6.38
CA ILE A 108 -3.52 19.54 7.73
C ILE A 108 -2.64 20.80 7.70
N TRP A 109 -2.14 21.21 6.53
CA TRP A 109 -1.12 22.27 6.43
C TRP A 109 -1.63 23.68 6.73
N LEU A 110 -2.91 23.92 6.47
CA LEU A 110 -3.58 25.22 6.68
C LEU A 110 -4.77 25.12 7.65
N ALA A 111 -5.00 23.94 8.21
CA ALA A 111 -6.07 23.72 9.17
C ALA A 111 -5.67 24.26 10.57
N ASP A 112 -6.66 24.66 11.35
CA ASP A 112 -6.45 25.02 12.75
C ASP A 112 -5.99 23.77 13.53
N PRO A 113 -4.93 23.86 14.36
CA PRO A 113 -4.52 22.75 15.23
C PRO A 113 -5.67 22.12 16.05
N GLU A 114 -6.63 22.91 16.53
CA GLU A 114 -7.78 22.36 17.29
C GLU A 114 -8.71 21.50 16.41
N GLU A 115 -8.86 21.88 15.14
CA GLU A 115 -9.63 21.12 14.17
C GLU A 115 -8.92 19.80 13.82
N VAL A 116 -7.60 19.84 13.63
CA VAL A 116 -6.78 18.65 13.39
C VAL A 116 -6.85 17.68 14.57
N ASP A 117 -6.76 18.17 15.81
CA ASP A 117 -6.89 17.34 17.01
C ASP A 117 -8.29 16.70 17.10
N THR A 118 -9.33 17.42 16.69
CA THR A 118 -10.70 16.90 16.61
C THR A 118 -10.82 15.77 15.59
N TRP A 119 -10.23 15.92 14.40
CA TRP A 119 -10.20 14.86 13.39
C TRP A 119 -9.47 13.61 13.89
N VAL A 120 -8.32 13.78 14.54
CA VAL A 120 -7.54 12.67 15.12
C VAL A 120 -8.33 11.96 16.23
N ALA A 121 -9.03 12.70 17.09
CA ALA A 121 -9.89 12.13 18.12
C ALA A 121 -11.05 11.33 17.51
N ASN A 122 -11.72 11.87 16.49
CA ASN A 122 -12.80 11.22 15.77
C ASN A 122 -12.32 9.93 15.07
N TRP A 123 -11.12 9.94 14.48
CA TRP A 123 -10.50 8.74 13.94
C TRP A 123 -10.24 7.67 15.02
N GLY A 124 -9.76 8.08 16.21
CA GLY A 124 -9.61 7.19 17.35
C GLY A 124 -10.93 6.58 17.82
N HIS A 125 -12.01 7.35 17.83
CA HIS A 125 -13.36 6.86 18.11
C HIS A 125 -13.87 5.90 17.03
N TRP A 126 -13.61 6.21 15.77
CA TRP A 126 -13.96 5.35 14.64
C TRP A 126 -13.28 3.98 14.75
N LEU A 127 -11.96 3.95 14.99
CA LEU A 127 -11.21 2.71 15.23
C LEU A 127 -11.73 1.93 16.44
N SER A 128 -12.09 2.62 17.52
CA SER A 128 -12.65 1.99 18.72
C SER A 128 -13.98 1.28 18.43
N ARG A 129 -14.83 1.88 17.57
CA ARG A 129 -16.10 1.30 17.14
C ARG A 129 -15.93 -0.02 16.39
N LEU A 130 -14.87 -0.17 15.60
CA LEU A 130 -14.56 -1.43 14.90
C LEU A 130 -14.38 -2.60 15.88
N GLY A 131 -13.92 -2.35 17.10
CA GLY A 131 -13.81 -3.35 18.16
C GLY A 131 -15.15 -4.00 18.54
N HIS A 132 -16.26 -3.30 18.30
CA HIS A 132 -17.63 -3.74 18.55
C HIS A 132 -18.33 -4.35 17.33
N MET A 133 -17.66 -4.39 16.17
CA MET A 133 -18.19 -4.99 14.94
C MET A 133 -17.49 -6.33 14.69
N PRO A 134 -17.98 -7.45 15.24
CA PRO A 134 -17.28 -8.74 15.17
C PRO A 134 -17.02 -9.24 13.75
N GLN A 135 -17.83 -8.81 12.78
CA GLN A 135 -17.68 -9.08 11.36
C GLN A 135 -16.49 -8.38 10.71
N VAL A 136 -16.01 -7.25 11.24
CA VAL A 136 -14.85 -6.54 10.70
C VAL A 136 -13.58 -7.18 11.25
N LYS A 137 -12.72 -7.66 10.34
CA LYS A 137 -11.48 -8.35 10.69
C LYS A 137 -10.26 -7.45 10.57
N TRP A 138 -10.21 -6.68 9.48
CA TRP A 138 -9.11 -5.79 9.15
C TRP A 138 -9.63 -4.49 8.55
N VAL A 139 -8.96 -3.40 8.85
CA VAL A 139 -9.07 -2.16 8.09
C VAL A 139 -7.67 -1.73 7.69
N ALA A 140 -7.46 -1.41 6.43
CA ALA A 140 -6.20 -0.87 5.94
C ALA A 140 -6.45 0.49 5.29
N VAL A 141 -5.70 1.50 5.73
CA VAL A 141 -5.62 2.78 5.02
C VAL A 141 -4.39 2.72 4.15
N THR A 142 -4.57 2.90 2.84
CA THR A 142 -3.49 2.94 1.85
C THR A 142 -3.45 4.34 1.25
N VAL A 143 -2.30 4.99 1.39
CA VAL A 143 -1.98 6.26 0.73
C VAL A 143 -0.94 5.92 -0.33
N ASP A 144 -1.30 6.16 -1.59
CA ASP A 144 -0.42 5.96 -2.74
C ASP A 144 -0.08 7.32 -3.31
N THR A 145 1.21 7.65 -3.34
CA THR A 145 1.69 8.92 -3.87
C THR A 145 2.52 8.62 -5.11
N ALA A 146 2.02 9.06 -6.26
CA ALA A 146 2.71 8.91 -7.53
C ALA A 146 3.18 10.29 -8.04
N PRO A 147 4.36 10.37 -8.68
CA PRO A 147 4.76 11.58 -9.39
C PRO A 147 3.75 11.86 -10.51
N GLU A 148 3.21 13.07 -10.55
CA GLU A 148 2.33 13.48 -11.65
C GLU A 148 3.20 13.69 -12.90
N PRO A 149 2.94 12.98 -14.02
CA PRO A 149 3.52 13.38 -15.28
C PRO A 149 2.93 14.76 -15.58
N GLY A 150 3.74 15.83 -15.51
CA GLY A 150 3.30 17.25 -15.53
C GLY A 150 2.46 17.72 -16.74
N SER A 151 1.96 16.78 -17.56
CA SER A 151 0.90 16.95 -18.54
C SER A 151 -0.48 17.29 -17.96
N LEU A 152 -0.84 16.85 -16.73
CA LEU A 152 -2.19 17.12 -16.20
C LEU A 152 -2.40 18.61 -15.88
N LEU A 153 -1.39 19.28 -15.31
CA LEU A 153 -1.41 20.75 -15.18
C LEU A 153 -1.53 21.44 -16.54
N ALA A 154 -0.77 21.00 -17.54
CA ALA A 154 -0.80 21.56 -18.89
C ALA A 154 -2.17 21.39 -19.55
N GLU A 155 -2.79 20.21 -19.40
CA GLU A 155 -4.11 19.89 -19.93
C GLU A 155 -5.21 20.68 -19.21
N ARG A 156 -5.17 20.76 -17.87
CA ARG A 156 -6.13 21.54 -17.09
C ARG A 156 -6.05 23.04 -17.40
N VAL A 157 -4.83 23.59 -17.50
CA VAL A 157 -4.63 24.99 -17.87
C VAL A 157 -5.08 25.23 -19.32
N GLY A 158 -4.74 24.32 -20.24
CA GLY A 158 -5.18 24.40 -21.63
C GLY A 158 -6.70 24.37 -21.78
N GLY A 159 -7.38 23.48 -21.07
CA GLY A 159 -8.84 23.36 -21.09
C GLY A 159 -9.58 24.49 -20.37
N ALA A 160 -8.95 25.14 -19.38
CA ALA A 160 -9.51 26.29 -18.67
C ALA A 160 -9.17 27.64 -19.33
N MET A 161 -8.35 27.66 -20.38
CA MET A 161 -7.93 28.88 -21.06
C MET A 161 -9.04 29.39 -21.98
N ASP A 162 -9.50 30.61 -21.74
CA ASP A 162 -10.45 31.28 -22.62
C ASP A 162 -9.79 31.56 -23.99
N PRO A 163 -10.38 31.10 -25.12
CA PRO A 163 -9.87 31.37 -26.47
C PRO A 163 -9.72 32.87 -26.77
N GLU A 164 -10.57 33.72 -26.18
CA GLU A 164 -10.58 35.17 -26.38
C GLU A 164 -9.64 35.91 -25.42
N ALA A 165 -8.90 35.20 -24.57
CA ALA A 165 -7.94 35.81 -23.67
C ALA A 165 -6.80 36.54 -24.43
N PRO A 166 -6.34 37.71 -23.93
CA PRO A 166 -5.21 38.44 -24.52
C PRO A 166 -3.98 37.55 -24.71
N GLU A 167 -3.31 37.70 -25.85
CA GLU A 167 -2.15 36.88 -26.23
C GLU A 167 -1.06 36.86 -25.15
N GLN A 168 -0.79 37.99 -24.49
CA GLN A 168 0.22 38.04 -23.41
C GLN A 168 -0.17 37.17 -22.21
N ALA A 169 -1.45 37.12 -21.85
CA ALA A 169 -1.93 36.28 -20.75
C ALA A 169 -1.79 34.79 -21.09
N ARG A 170 -2.12 34.40 -22.33
CA ARG A 170 -1.92 33.02 -22.81
C ARG A 170 -0.46 32.61 -22.82
N GLN A 171 0.43 33.51 -23.24
CA GLN A 171 1.89 33.28 -23.21
C GLN A 171 2.42 33.11 -21.78
N ILE A 172 2.00 33.97 -20.85
CA ILE A 172 2.38 33.85 -19.44
C ILE A 172 1.90 32.51 -18.86
N MET A 173 0.65 32.12 -19.11
CA MET A 173 0.13 30.84 -18.62
C MET A 173 0.85 29.63 -19.22
N THR A 174 1.16 29.67 -20.51
CA THR A 174 1.92 28.61 -21.19
C THR A 174 3.33 28.51 -20.62
N GLU A 175 3.99 29.64 -20.38
CA GLU A 175 5.34 29.67 -19.80
C GLU A 175 5.34 29.22 -18.33
N LEU A 176 4.32 29.56 -17.55
CA LEU A 176 4.12 29.08 -16.19
C LEU A 176 3.95 27.56 -16.15
N VAL A 177 3.15 26.98 -17.06
CA VAL A 177 3.02 25.52 -17.17
C VAL A 177 4.36 24.88 -17.53
N ARG A 178 5.13 25.50 -18.44
CA ARG A 178 6.44 24.99 -18.88
C ARG A 178 7.50 25.05 -17.78
N THR A 179 7.43 26.05 -16.91
CA THR A 179 8.38 26.28 -15.81
C THR A 179 7.91 25.74 -14.47
N ALA A 180 6.63 25.37 -14.35
CA ALA A 180 6.10 24.68 -13.19
C ALA A 180 6.92 23.40 -12.99
N PRO A 181 7.44 23.17 -11.77
CA PRO A 181 8.06 21.90 -11.46
C PRO A 181 7.05 20.78 -11.77
N SER A 182 7.50 19.72 -12.44
CA SER A 182 6.78 18.46 -12.55
C SER A 182 6.67 17.73 -11.18
N ALA A 183 6.52 18.50 -10.11
CA ALA A 183 6.50 18.07 -8.72
C ALA A 183 5.08 18.14 -8.14
N ALA A 184 4.07 18.24 -9.01
CA ALA A 184 2.74 17.82 -8.63
C ALA A 184 2.78 16.31 -8.41
N ALA A 185 2.06 15.86 -7.40
CA ALA A 185 1.98 14.45 -7.08
C ALA A 185 0.52 14.10 -6.94
N ASP A 186 0.16 13.03 -7.60
CA ASP A 186 -1.14 12.45 -7.42
C ASP A 186 -1.11 11.61 -6.14
N VAL A 187 -2.05 11.89 -5.23
CA VAL A 187 -2.17 11.20 -3.95
C VAL A 187 -3.53 10.54 -3.90
N GLU A 188 -3.55 9.23 -4.09
CA GLU A 188 -4.74 8.43 -3.95
C GLU A 188 -4.81 7.85 -2.54
N THR A 189 -5.92 8.08 -1.83
CA THR A 189 -6.15 7.46 -0.52
C THR A 189 -7.35 6.52 -0.57
N ARG A 190 -7.15 5.31 -0.04
CA ARG A 190 -8.15 4.24 -0.02
C ARG A 190 -8.26 3.65 1.38
N VAL A 191 -9.48 3.29 1.77
CA VAL A 191 -9.77 2.55 3.02
C VAL A 191 -10.37 1.21 2.67
N SER A 192 -9.58 0.13 2.81
CA SER A 192 -10.03 -1.24 2.56
C SER A 192 -10.47 -1.91 3.85
N ILE A 193 -11.70 -2.41 3.88
CA ILE A 193 -12.32 -3.03 5.05
C ILE A 193 -12.60 -4.50 4.72
N THR A 194 -11.98 -5.40 5.47
CA THR A 194 -12.14 -6.85 5.32
C THR A 194 -13.13 -7.38 6.35
N PHE A 195 -14.16 -8.04 5.85
CA PHE A 195 -15.23 -8.67 6.61
C PHE A 195 -15.08 -10.20 6.61
N ASP A 196 -15.46 -10.81 7.73
CA ASP A 196 -15.65 -12.26 7.88
C ASP A 196 -17.15 -12.58 7.82
N PRO A 197 -17.65 -13.16 6.71
CA PRO A 197 -19.07 -13.47 6.53
C PRO A 197 -19.68 -14.32 7.65
N THR A 198 -18.87 -15.18 8.28
CA THR A 198 -19.34 -16.10 9.33
C THR A 198 -19.68 -15.39 10.64
N ARG A 199 -19.22 -14.14 10.80
CA ARG A 199 -19.36 -13.34 12.02
C ARG A 199 -20.43 -12.27 11.94
N PHE A 200 -21.13 -12.14 10.81
CA PHE A 200 -22.30 -11.26 10.74
C PHE A 200 -23.41 -11.76 11.68
N PRO A 201 -24.13 -10.84 12.37
CA PRO A 201 -25.27 -11.21 13.20
C PRO A 201 -26.35 -11.99 12.43
N ALA A 202 -26.62 -11.59 11.18
CA ALA A 202 -27.61 -12.22 10.31
C ALA A 202 -27.21 -13.63 9.82
N ARG A 203 -25.92 -14.01 9.95
CA ARG A 203 -25.36 -15.30 9.48
C ARG A 203 -25.79 -15.66 8.06
N PRO A 204 -25.40 -14.85 7.06
CA PRO A 204 -25.77 -15.08 5.67
C PRO A 204 -25.31 -16.46 5.20
N LYS A 205 -26.18 -17.19 4.49
CA LYS A 205 -25.86 -18.53 3.97
C LYS A 205 -25.36 -18.47 2.54
N LYS A 206 -25.80 -17.47 1.78
CA LYS A 206 -25.42 -17.26 0.38
C LYS A 206 -24.49 -16.06 0.25
N MET A 207 -23.65 -16.08 -0.78
CA MET A 207 -22.72 -14.98 -1.06
C MET A 207 -23.44 -13.65 -1.29
N VAL A 208 -24.57 -13.66 -1.99
CA VAL A 208 -25.38 -12.46 -2.25
C VAL A 208 -25.88 -11.82 -0.94
N GLU A 209 -26.32 -12.63 0.01
CA GLU A 209 -26.74 -12.16 1.35
C GLU A 209 -25.55 -11.56 2.10
N ALA A 210 -24.38 -12.21 2.04
CA ALA A 210 -23.17 -11.71 2.68
C ALA A 210 -22.70 -10.38 2.09
N ILE A 211 -22.80 -10.21 0.77
CA ILE A 211 -22.51 -8.94 0.10
C ILE A 211 -23.52 -7.86 0.50
N GLY A 212 -24.81 -8.21 0.66
CA GLY A 212 -25.81 -7.29 1.20
C GLY A 212 -25.48 -6.78 2.60
N GLU A 213 -25.06 -7.68 3.50
CA GLU A 213 -24.62 -7.35 4.86
C GLU A 213 -23.34 -6.49 4.88
N VAL A 214 -22.41 -6.75 3.96
CA VAL A 214 -21.24 -5.89 3.72
C VAL A 214 -21.70 -4.49 3.31
N GLY A 215 -22.60 -4.38 2.33
CA GLY A 215 -23.15 -3.10 1.87
C GLY A 215 -23.80 -2.29 2.99
N HIS A 216 -24.60 -2.94 3.84
CA HIS A 216 -25.21 -2.29 5.01
C HIS A 216 -24.16 -1.79 6.01
N SER A 217 -23.15 -2.63 6.31
CA SER A 217 -22.05 -2.26 7.20
C SER A 217 -21.20 -1.11 6.64
N LEU A 218 -20.99 -1.07 5.32
CA LEU A 218 -20.27 0.01 4.65
C LEU A 218 -21.00 1.34 4.79
N THR A 219 -22.33 1.39 4.57
CA THR A 219 -23.11 2.63 4.74
C THR A 219 -22.93 3.22 6.14
N GLN A 220 -22.91 2.35 7.16
CA GLN A 220 -22.68 2.75 8.55
C GLN A 220 -21.26 3.29 8.78
N LEU A 221 -20.25 2.64 8.19
CA LEU A 221 -18.85 3.03 8.33
C LEU A 221 -18.53 4.32 7.57
N GLU A 222 -19.05 4.48 6.35
CA GLU A 222 -18.96 5.69 5.52
C GLU A 222 -19.46 6.92 6.26
N SER A 223 -20.67 6.84 6.81
CA SER A 223 -21.30 7.93 7.56
C SER A 223 -20.44 8.37 8.76
N SER A 224 -19.76 7.42 9.40
CA SER A 224 -18.89 7.70 10.54
C SER A 224 -17.48 8.20 10.18
N LEU A 225 -17.03 8.00 8.93
CA LEU A 225 -15.74 8.48 8.46
C LEU A 225 -15.73 10.00 8.21
N ALA A 226 -16.89 10.59 7.88
CA ALA A 226 -17.00 12.00 7.52
C ALA A 226 -16.46 12.97 8.60
N GLY A 227 -16.50 12.59 9.88
CA GLY A 227 -15.97 13.41 10.98
C GLY A 227 -14.45 13.31 11.20
N CYS A 228 -13.75 12.43 10.49
CA CYS A 228 -12.33 12.12 10.72
C CYS A 228 -11.36 12.98 9.90
N GLY A 229 -11.82 14.11 9.35
CA GLY A 229 -11.02 14.90 8.41
C GLY A 229 -10.81 14.19 7.08
N VAL A 230 -11.78 13.39 6.66
CA VAL A 230 -11.74 12.59 5.43
C VAL A 230 -13.09 12.67 4.73
N SER A 231 -13.07 13.02 3.45
CA SER A 231 -14.24 13.01 2.58
C SER A 231 -14.33 11.68 1.84
N VAL A 232 -15.44 10.96 1.99
CA VAL A 232 -15.69 9.72 1.24
C VAL A 232 -16.15 10.06 -0.17
N LEU A 233 -15.37 9.68 -1.18
CA LEU A 233 -15.69 9.91 -2.59
C LEU A 233 -16.67 8.88 -3.13
N GLY A 234 -16.73 7.70 -2.50
CA GLY A 234 -17.62 6.60 -2.85
C GLY A 234 -16.97 5.25 -2.63
N ARG A 235 -17.72 4.18 -2.88
CA ARG A 235 -17.19 2.81 -2.91
C ARG A 235 -16.45 2.58 -4.21
N ALA A 236 -15.28 1.96 -4.16
CA ALA A 236 -14.51 1.64 -5.35
C ALA A 236 -15.28 0.62 -6.21
N SER A 237 -15.45 0.92 -7.50
CA SER A 237 -16.04 0.00 -8.47
C SER A 237 -15.09 -1.16 -8.77
N ALA A 238 -15.60 -2.22 -9.41
CA ALA A 238 -14.76 -3.33 -9.82
C ALA A 238 -13.63 -2.90 -10.77
N PRO A 239 -13.89 -2.11 -11.84
CA PRO A 239 -12.82 -1.54 -12.67
C PRO A 239 -11.79 -0.73 -11.88
N GLN A 240 -12.21 0.11 -10.94
CA GLN A 240 -11.28 0.93 -10.14
C GLN A 240 -10.35 0.07 -9.28
N ILE A 241 -10.88 -1.01 -8.68
CA ILE A 241 -10.07 -1.96 -7.90
C ILE A 241 -9.09 -2.71 -8.83
N ALA A 242 -9.54 -3.15 -10.00
CA ALA A 242 -8.69 -3.80 -11.00
C ALA A 242 -7.59 -2.87 -11.52
N GLY A 243 -7.93 -1.61 -11.81
CA GLY A 243 -6.99 -0.57 -12.23
C GLY A 243 -5.94 -0.29 -11.17
N SER A 244 -6.33 -0.14 -9.91
CA SER A 244 -5.39 0.02 -8.80
C SER A 244 -4.40 -1.15 -8.68
N VAL A 245 -4.87 -2.39 -8.85
CA VAL A 245 -3.97 -3.57 -8.86
C VAL A 245 -3.05 -3.56 -10.07
N ARG A 246 -3.56 -3.21 -11.27
CA ARG A 246 -2.74 -3.10 -12.48
C ARG A 246 -1.66 -2.03 -12.33
N THR A 247 -2.01 -0.84 -11.84
CA THR A 247 -1.06 0.25 -11.60
C THR A 247 0.00 -0.12 -10.56
N ALA A 248 -0.35 -0.91 -9.54
CA ALA A 248 0.63 -1.40 -8.57
C ALA A 248 1.69 -2.34 -9.20
N PHE A 249 1.30 -3.17 -10.19
CA PHE A 249 2.21 -4.05 -10.92
C PHE A 249 2.88 -3.40 -12.13
N ASP A 250 2.26 -2.39 -12.72
CA ASP A 250 2.79 -1.63 -13.85
C ASP A 250 2.55 -0.12 -13.66
N PRO A 251 3.36 0.56 -12.82
CA PRO A 251 3.24 1.99 -12.59
C PRO A 251 3.34 2.84 -13.87
N SER A 252 4.10 2.39 -14.88
CA SER A 252 4.21 3.09 -16.16
C SER A 252 2.89 3.15 -16.94
N SER A 253 1.97 2.22 -16.67
CA SER A 253 0.65 2.18 -17.30
C SER A 253 -0.42 3.04 -16.60
N ALA A 254 -0.09 3.67 -15.45
CA ALA A 254 -1.06 4.40 -14.63
C ALA A 254 -1.97 5.34 -15.43
N ARG A 255 -1.37 6.22 -16.25
CA ARG A 255 -2.12 7.18 -17.09
C ARG A 255 -3.07 6.48 -18.07
N ASN A 256 -2.65 5.36 -18.67
CA ASN A 256 -3.50 4.62 -19.61
C ASN A 256 -4.65 3.93 -18.88
N VAL A 257 -4.42 3.45 -17.66
CA VAL A 257 -5.45 2.86 -16.80
C VAL A 257 -6.46 3.94 -16.37
N ASP A 258 -5.99 5.11 -15.94
CA ASP A 258 -6.86 6.21 -15.53
C ASP A 258 -7.73 6.69 -16.70
N GLN A 259 -7.14 6.88 -17.88
CA GLN A 259 -7.88 7.21 -19.10
C GLN A 259 -8.90 6.12 -19.44
N ALA A 260 -8.53 4.85 -19.36
CA ALA A 260 -9.46 3.74 -19.63
C ALA A 260 -10.60 3.69 -18.61
N LEU A 261 -10.36 4.04 -17.34
CA LEU A 261 -11.40 4.14 -16.32
C LEU A 261 -12.39 5.27 -16.57
N GLU A 262 -11.97 6.35 -17.23
CA GLU A 262 -12.84 7.47 -17.63
C GLU A 262 -13.61 7.16 -18.91
N ASP A 263 -12.92 6.68 -19.95
CA ASP A 263 -13.49 6.48 -21.29
C ASP A 263 -14.29 5.17 -21.41
N GLN A 264 -13.74 4.06 -20.90
CA GLN A 264 -14.32 2.73 -21.05
C GLN A 264 -13.98 1.82 -19.86
N PRO A 265 -14.59 2.04 -18.68
CA PRO A 265 -14.24 1.32 -17.45
C PRO A 265 -14.27 -0.22 -17.58
N GLU A 266 -15.19 -0.75 -18.40
CA GLU A 266 -15.33 -2.20 -18.67
C GLU A 266 -14.09 -2.84 -19.31
N SER A 267 -13.20 -2.04 -19.93
CA SER A 267 -11.94 -2.50 -20.49
C SER A 267 -10.91 -2.89 -19.41
N VAL A 268 -11.05 -2.34 -18.19
CA VAL A 268 -10.18 -2.61 -17.05
C VAL A 268 -10.77 -3.76 -16.24
N SER A 269 -10.35 -4.99 -16.59
CA SER A 269 -10.86 -6.21 -15.97
C SER A 269 -9.90 -6.79 -14.91
N TRP A 270 -10.48 -7.45 -13.91
CA TRP A 270 -9.72 -8.12 -12.85
C TRP A 270 -8.79 -9.22 -13.38
N ASP A 271 -9.23 -9.93 -14.42
CA ASP A 271 -8.45 -11.00 -15.02
C ASP A 271 -7.14 -10.45 -15.60
N ASN A 272 -7.14 -9.25 -16.18
CA ASN A 272 -5.93 -8.65 -16.74
C ASN A 272 -5.20 -7.70 -15.77
N ALA A 273 -5.57 -7.68 -14.49
CA ALA A 273 -4.97 -6.77 -13.52
C ALA A 273 -3.58 -7.21 -13.02
N GLY A 274 -3.20 -8.47 -13.26
CA GLY A 274 -1.90 -9.01 -12.84
C GLY A 274 -0.71 -8.49 -13.67
N PRO A 275 0.52 -8.76 -13.20
CA PRO A 275 1.72 -8.50 -13.99
C PRO A 275 1.83 -9.50 -15.16
N ILE A 276 2.52 -9.10 -16.23
CA ILE A 276 2.96 -10.01 -17.29
C ILE A 276 4.08 -10.92 -16.75
N GLY A 277 5.00 -10.34 -15.98
CA GLY A 277 6.09 -11.06 -15.36
C GLY A 277 6.46 -10.46 -14.01
N ALA A 278 6.76 -11.32 -13.05
CA ALA A 278 7.28 -10.86 -11.78
C ALA A 278 8.31 -11.82 -11.20
N GLU A 279 9.34 -11.26 -10.57
CA GLU A 279 10.40 -12.01 -9.90
C GLU A 279 10.60 -11.48 -8.49
N GLU A 280 10.40 -12.36 -7.51
CA GLU A 280 10.68 -12.08 -6.12
C GLU A 280 12.17 -12.31 -5.86
N SER A 281 12.81 -11.29 -5.27
CA SER A 281 14.20 -11.30 -4.84
C SER A 281 14.30 -10.96 -3.36
N VAL A 282 15.46 -11.25 -2.77
CA VAL A 282 15.72 -10.82 -1.39
C VAL A 282 15.77 -9.30 -1.34
N GLY A 283 14.78 -8.69 -0.68
CA GLY A 283 14.74 -7.26 -0.41
C GLY A 283 14.03 -6.41 -1.47
N PHE A 284 13.63 -6.99 -2.60
CA PHE A 284 12.84 -6.30 -3.61
C PHE A 284 12.01 -7.27 -4.45
N TYR A 285 10.96 -6.74 -5.06
CA TYR A 285 10.05 -7.46 -5.94
C TYR A 285 10.05 -6.78 -7.30
N GLU A 286 10.54 -7.46 -8.33
CA GLU A 286 10.54 -6.95 -9.71
C GLU A 286 9.22 -7.32 -10.39
N HIS A 287 8.61 -6.33 -11.03
CA HIS A 287 7.35 -6.44 -11.76
C HIS A 287 7.42 -5.60 -13.04
N ASP A 288 6.41 -5.70 -13.91
CA ASP A 288 6.41 -5.21 -15.29
C ASP A 288 7.26 -3.95 -15.57
N SER A 289 6.95 -2.81 -14.95
CA SER A 289 7.67 -1.55 -15.18
C SER A 289 8.42 -1.01 -13.97
N GLY A 290 8.54 -1.80 -12.89
CA GLY A 290 9.06 -1.28 -11.63
C GLY A 290 9.67 -2.32 -10.69
N ILE A 291 10.33 -1.81 -9.66
CA ILE A 291 10.85 -2.58 -8.55
C ILE A 291 10.19 -2.06 -7.28
N SER A 292 9.46 -2.94 -6.60
CA SER A 292 8.83 -2.66 -5.33
C SER A 292 9.74 -3.06 -4.17
N VAL A 293 9.87 -2.19 -3.18
CA VAL A 293 10.58 -2.46 -1.93
C VAL A 293 9.64 -2.14 -0.77
N SER A 294 9.42 -3.10 0.12
CA SER A 294 8.51 -2.94 1.25
C SER A 294 9.27 -2.76 2.55
N TRP A 295 8.92 -1.70 3.28
CA TRP A 295 9.47 -1.40 4.60
C TRP A 295 8.32 -1.54 5.60
N ALA A 296 8.51 -2.37 6.61
CA ALA A 296 7.49 -2.64 7.62
C ALA A 296 7.92 -2.10 8.97
N TRP A 297 6.96 -1.56 9.70
CA TRP A 297 7.18 -1.16 11.08
C TRP A 297 7.30 -2.41 11.97
N ASN A 298 8.46 -2.60 12.60
CA ASN A 298 8.70 -3.70 13.54
C ASN A 298 7.96 -3.54 14.89
N GLU A 299 8.10 -2.39 15.56
CA GLU A 299 7.42 -2.10 16.83
C GLU A 299 6.97 -0.64 16.91
N ALA A 300 5.67 -0.40 17.15
CA ALA A 300 5.08 0.93 17.27
C ALA A 300 5.81 1.83 18.30
N PRO A 301 5.77 3.17 18.15
CA PRO A 301 6.41 4.07 19.10
C PRO A 301 5.76 3.91 20.47
N ARG A 302 6.59 3.88 21.51
CA ARG A 302 6.11 3.86 22.91
C ARG A 302 5.79 5.27 23.44
N GLN A 303 6.04 6.29 22.64
CA GLN A 303 5.79 7.70 22.96
C GLN A 303 4.66 8.22 22.11
N ASN A 304 3.97 9.26 22.61
CA ASN A 304 2.98 9.97 21.81
C ASN A 304 3.67 10.64 20.62
N VAL A 305 3.12 10.40 19.43
CA VAL A 305 3.59 11.00 18.17
C VAL A 305 2.56 12.01 17.68
N GLN A 306 3.03 13.05 17.02
CA GLN A 306 2.16 14.06 16.41
C GLN A 306 1.55 13.52 15.10
N SER A 307 0.42 14.09 14.68
CA SER A 307 -0.29 13.73 13.43
C SER A 307 0.60 13.81 12.18
N GLN A 308 1.59 14.70 12.19
CA GLN A 308 2.54 14.92 11.10
C GLN A 308 3.73 13.95 11.03
N VAL A 309 3.85 12.97 11.94
CA VAL A 309 5.06 12.11 12.01
C VAL A 309 5.32 11.31 10.73
N LEU A 310 4.28 10.95 9.99
CA LEU A 310 4.38 10.21 8.72
C LEU A 310 4.36 11.13 7.49
N ALA A 311 4.23 12.46 7.67
CA ALA A 311 4.09 13.40 6.55
C ALA A 311 5.23 13.25 5.53
N GLY A 312 6.46 13.06 6.01
CA GLY A 312 7.63 12.86 5.14
C GLY A 312 7.61 11.55 4.33
N LEU A 313 6.88 10.53 4.76
CA LEU A 313 6.77 9.24 4.04
C LEU A 313 5.67 9.25 2.98
N VAL A 314 4.59 10.01 3.21
CA VAL A 314 3.49 10.16 2.25
C VAL A 314 3.72 11.33 1.28
N SER A 315 4.66 12.22 1.60
CA SER A 315 5.02 13.33 0.72
C SER A 315 5.69 12.82 -0.55
N PRO A 316 5.52 13.54 -1.67
CA PRO A 316 6.14 13.16 -2.93
C PRO A 316 7.66 13.08 -2.78
N PRO A 317 8.29 12.01 -3.28
CA PRO A 317 9.73 11.88 -3.16
C PRO A 317 10.42 12.89 -4.09
N ALA A 318 11.59 13.37 -3.68
CA ALA A 318 12.41 14.24 -4.52
C ALA A 318 12.90 13.55 -5.82
N THR A 319 12.79 12.22 -5.89
CA THR A 319 13.18 11.42 -7.06
C THR A 319 11.96 11.14 -7.95
N PRO A 320 11.98 11.55 -9.23
CA PRO A 320 10.81 11.50 -10.12
C PRO A 320 10.35 10.09 -10.52
N ASN A 321 11.12 9.04 -10.22
CA ASN A 321 10.79 7.65 -10.58
C ASN A 321 10.36 6.80 -9.38
N ALA A 322 10.14 7.41 -8.21
CA ALA A 322 9.70 6.69 -7.02
C ALA A 322 8.24 7.02 -6.72
N SER A 323 7.44 6.00 -6.43
CA SER A 323 6.05 6.13 -5.98
C SER A 323 5.91 5.46 -4.61
N PRO A 324 6.00 6.21 -3.50
CA PRO A 324 5.82 5.62 -2.18
C PRO A 324 4.35 5.25 -1.96
N SER A 325 4.12 4.03 -1.51
CA SER A 325 2.82 3.58 -1.01
C SER A 325 2.94 3.24 0.46
N CYS A 326 2.15 3.90 1.30
CA CYS A 326 2.08 3.66 2.73
C CYS A 326 0.76 2.96 3.06
N THR A 327 0.84 1.74 3.58
CA THR A 327 -0.33 1.00 4.06
C THR A 327 -0.26 0.82 5.57
N ALA A 328 -1.29 1.28 6.28
CA ALA A 328 -1.44 1.12 7.72
C ALA A 328 -2.55 0.10 8.03
N PRO A 329 -2.22 -1.20 8.16
CA PRO A 329 -3.20 -2.21 8.54
C PRO A 329 -3.52 -2.11 10.03
N THR A 330 -4.77 -1.89 10.36
CA THR A 330 -5.30 -2.00 11.71
C THR A 330 -5.96 -3.36 11.88
N ALA A 331 -5.32 -4.21 12.68
CA ALA A 331 -5.92 -5.44 13.17
C ALA A 331 -7.01 -5.13 14.19
N ARG A 332 -8.08 -5.92 14.21
CA ARG A 332 -8.93 -5.97 15.40
C ARG A 332 -8.04 -6.24 16.63
N PRO A 333 -8.12 -5.43 17.70
CA PRO A 333 -7.36 -5.71 18.91
C PRO A 333 -7.77 -7.09 19.42
N ARG A 334 -6.83 -8.04 19.42
CA ARG A 334 -7.04 -9.35 20.05
C ARG A 334 -7.32 -9.08 21.52
N ARG A 335 -8.42 -9.64 22.01
CA ARG A 335 -8.88 -9.52 23.41
C ARG A 335 -7.92 -10.32 24.33
N HIS A 336 -6.68 -9.88 24.49
CA HIS A 336 -5.73 -10.42 25.45
C HIS A 336 -4.88 -9.32 26.10
N ALA A 337 -4.99 -9.28 27.43
CA ALA A 337 -4.13 -8.64 28.44
C ALA A 337 -4.09 -7.10 28.50
N SER A 338 -5.00 -6.57 29.33
CA SER A 338 -4.83 -5.41 30.22
C SER A 338 -3.60 -4.51 30.02
N SER A 339 -3.75 -3.46 29.23
CA SER A 339 -3.15 -2.17 29.56
C SER A 339 -4.28 -1.21 29.88
N ARG A 340 -4.44 -0.88 31.17
CA ARG A 340 -5.31 0.21 31.60
C ARG A 340 -4.81 1.49 30.93
N PRO A 341 -5.64 2.28 30.22
CA PRO A 341 -5.27 3.64 29.90
C PRO A 341 -5.16 4.40 31.23
N ARG A 342 -3.97 4.92 31.56
CA ARG A 342 -3.84 5.92 32.62
C ARG A 342 -4.53 7.18 32.12
N SER A 343 -5.74 7.41 32.60
CA SER A 343 -6.35 8.74 32.58
C SER A 343 -5.54 9.64 33.51
N THR A 344 -4.85 10.61 32.94
CA THR A 344 -4.46 11.82 33.66
C THR A 344 -5.02 13.00 32.89
N PRO A 345 -6.03 13.72 33.42
CA PRO A 345 -6.44 14.98 32.84
C PRO A 345 -5.42 16.02 33.28
N ARG A 346 -4.74 16.68 32.33
CA ARG A 346 -4.06 17.94 32.66
C ARG A 346 -4.02 18.89 31.46
N THR A 347 -4.88 19.87 31.61
CA THR A 347 -5.03 21.14 30.92
C THR A 347 -3.70 21.88 30.71
N SER A 348 -3.59 22.46 29.51
CA SER A 348 -2.75 23.53 28.98
C SER A 348 -1.54 24.13 29.72
N ALA A 349 -0.63 24.61 28.88
CA ALA A 349 0.28 25.74 29.07
C ALA A 349 1.54 25.54 29.95
N ARG A 350 2.68 25.33 29.29
CA ARG A 350 3.88 26.12 29.59
C ARG A 350 4.79 26.23 28.37
N ALA A 351 5.01 27.48 27.97
CA ALA A 351 5.92 27.92 26.93
C ALA A 351 7.40 27.87 27.35
N CYS A 352 8.25 27.98 26.33
CA CYS A 352 9.67 28.35 26.34
C CYS A 352 10.69 27.33 26.89
N ALA A 353 11.48 26.75 25.98
CA ALA A 353 12.87 27.21 25.78
C ALA A 353 13.39 26.72 24.43
N VAL A 354 13.88 27.68 23.64
CA VAL A 354 14.68 27.47 22.44
C VAL A 354 16.03 26.85 22.85
N SER A 355 16.43 25.76 22.19
CA SER A 355 17.84 25.53 21.88
C SER A 355 17.96 25.05 20.45
N ARG A 356 18.40 25.95 19.57
CA ARG A 356 19.00 25.63 18.28
C ARG A 356 20.27 24.83 18.56
N ASP A 357 20.34 23.59 18.09
CA ASP A 357 21.58 23.06 17.51
C ASP A 357 21.35 21.74 16.77
N ALA A 358 22.19 21.50 15.77
CA ALA A 358 22.38 20.27 14.98
C ALA A 358 21.80 20.28 13.54
N THR A 359 22.36 21.15 12.72
CA THR A 359 22.61 20.93 11.29
C THR A 359 23.49 19.68 11.12
N ARG A 360 22.95 18.56 10.62
CA ARG A 360 23.71 17.50 9.93
C ARG A 360 22.75 16.56 9.18
N PRO A 361 22.79 16.49 7.84
CA PRO A 361 22.09 15.44 7.11
C PRO A 361 22.79 14.08 7.31
N PRO A 362 22.06 12.96 7.29
CA PRO A 362 22.65 11.63 7.37
C PRO A 362 23.49 11.33 6.12
N VAL A 363 24.70 10.82 6.34
CA VAL A 363 25.62 10.35 5.29
C VAL A 363 25.08 9.05 4.69
N MET A 364 24.68 9.09 3.43
CA MET A 364 24.36 7.90 2.63
C MET A 364 25.63 7.06 2.38
N PRO A 365 25.60 5.73 2.52
CA PRO A 365 26.73 4.88 2.14
C PRO A 365 26.90 4.88 0.61
N SER A 366 28.13 5.11 0.13
CA SER A 366 28.46 5.12 -1.30
C SER A 366 28.10 3.80 -1.97
N THR A 367 27.25 3.83 -2.98
CA THR A 367 27.02 2.73 -3.90
C THR A 367 28.29 2.46 -4.70
N ARG A 368 28.86 1.27 -4.53
CA ARG A 368 29.94 0.77 -5.39
C ARG A 368 29.43 0.64 -6.83
N HIS A 369 30.11 1.30 -7.76
CA HIS A 369 29.92 1.11 -9.19
C HIS A 369 30.14 -0.37 -9.59
N VAL A 370 29.12 -0.96 -10.22
CA VAL A 370 29.24 -2.21 -10.98
C VAL A 370 29.55 -1.82 -12.45
N PRO A 371 30.69 -2.24 -13.04
CA PRO A 371 31.03 -1.84 -14.40
C PRO A 371 30.19 -2.60 -15.44
N ALA A 372 29.59 -1.85 -16.36
CA ALA A 372 28.86 -2.37 -17.51
C ALA A 372 29.78 -3.11 -18.49
N LYS A 373 29.48 -4.38 -18.77
CA LYS A 373 30.14 -5.20 -19.80
C LYS A 373 29.77 -4.68 -21.19
N ARG A 374 30.66 -3.89 -21.81
CA ARG A 374 30.57 -3.53 -23.24
C ARG A 374 30.69 -4.78 -24.11
N ARG A 375 29.58 -5.24 -24.72
CA ARG A 375 29.62 -6.17 -25.86
C ARG A 375 30.17 -5.40 -27.09
N ARG A 376 31.35 -5.78 -27.56
CA ARG A 376 31.92 -5.32 -28.84
C ARG A 376 31.04 -5.84 -30.00
N ARG A 377 30.43 -4.94 -30.78
CA ARG A 377 29.89 -5.26 -32.11
C ARG A 377 31.04 -5.17 -33.13
N LYS A 378 31.20 -6.22 -33.96
CA LYS A 378 32.09 -6.21 -35.14
C LYS A 378 31.47 -5.30 -36.23
N PRO A 379 32.26 -4.59 -37.03
CA PRO A 379 31.75 -3.84 -38.19
C PRO A 379 31.42 -4.78 -39.35
N LEU A 380 30.29 -4.54 -40.01
CA LEU A 380 30.00 -5.07 -41.36
C LEU A 380 30.78 -4.22 -42.37
N GLU A 381 31.61 -4.87 -43.19
CA GLU A 381 32.15 -4.27 -44.42
C GLU A 381 31.06 -4.28 -45.52
N LEU A 382 30.81 -3.11 -46.10
CA LEU A 382 30.09 -2.96 -47.36
C LEU A 382 31.05 -3.32 -48.50
N GLY A 383 30.71 -4.34 -49.28
CA GLY A 383 31.28 -4.59 -50.60
C GLY A 383 30.22 -4.31 -51.67
N SER A 384 30.57 -3.48 -52.63
CA SER A 384 29.89 -3.30 -53.93
C SER A 384 30.98 -3.20 -55.01
N PRO A 385 30.66 -3.31 -56.30
CA PRO A 385 30.14 -4.49 -57.01
C PRO A 385 31.10 -4.92 -58.13
N SER A 386 30.97 -6.15 -58.63
CA SER A 386 31.39 -6.58 -59.97
C SER A 386 30.49 -7.73 -60.40
#